data_AF-A0A2M7WYX9-F1
#
_entry.id   AF-A0A2M7WYX9-F1
#
_cell.length_a   1.000
_cell.length_b   1.000
_cell.length_c   1.000
_cell.angle_alpha   90.00
_cell.angle_beta   90.00
_cell.angle_gamma   90.00
#
_symmetry.space_group_name_H-M   'P 1'
#
loop_
_entity.id
_entity.type
_entity.pdbx_description
1 polymer ?
#
loop_
_entity_poly.entity_id
_entity_poly.type
_entity_poly.pdbx_seq_one_letter_code
_entity_poly.pdbx_strand_id
1 'polypeptide(L)' 'MGTVKAAVKASREESVETLIRRFNKEVQKSGILTELKKREFYEKPSVQRKRRLSQKRKKIEKFKKYDQ' A
#
# COMPACT_ATOMS: atom_id res chain seq x y z
N MET A 1 -0.67 2.16 17.10
CA MET A 1 -0.93 2.53 15.69
C MET A 1 0.37 3.09 15.13
N GLY A 2 0.97 2.44 14.15
CA GLY A 2 2.20 2.92 13.53
C GLY A 2 1.91 4.12 12.63
N THR A 3 2.73 5.15 12.71
CA THR A 3 2.75 6.24 11.72
C THR A 3 3.32 5.69 10.41
N VAL A 4 2.47 5.56 9.38
CA VAL A 4 2.91 5.31 8.00
C VAL A 4 3.39 6.61 7.39
N LYS A 5 4.69 6.66 7.03
CA LYS A 5 5.34 7.82 6.41
C LYS A 5 5.99 7.38 5.10
N ALA A 6 5.77 8.12 4.03
CA ALA A 6 6.49 7.98 2.78
C ALA A 6 7.46 9.15 2.64
N ALA A 7 8.74 8.88 2.42
CA ALA A 7 9.76 9.90 2.22
C ALA A 7 10.77 9.39 1.19
N VAL A 8 11.21 10.29 0.30
CA VAL A 8 12.26 10.01 -0.69
C VAL A 8 13.24 11.18 -0.64
N LYS A 9 14.54 10.88 -0.58
CA LYS A 9 15.60 11.90 -0.66
C LYS A 9 15.99 12.11 -2.11
N ALA A 10 16.10 13.35 -2.54
CA ALA A 10 16.60 13.69 -3.88
C ALA A 10 18.10 13.46 -3.97
N SER A 11 18.57 12.81 -5.05
CA SER A 11 19.97 12.80 -5.44
C SER A 11 20.29 13.99 -6.35
N ARG A 12 21.56 14.38 -6.43
CA ARG A 12 22.03 15.57 -7.17
C ARG A 12 21.84 15.47 -8.69
N GLU A 13 21.74 14.26 -9.22
CA GLU A 13 21.70 13.98 -10.68
C GLU A 13 20.30 13.56 -11.17
N GLU A 14 19.30 13.59 -10.30
CA GLU A 14 17.98 13.06 -10.63
C GLU A 14 17.04 14.14 -11.17
N SER A 15 16.38 13.84 -12.29
CA SER A 15 15.26 14.65 -12.79
C SER A 15 14.10 14.63 -11.80
N VAL A 16 13.44 15.78 -11.66
CA VAL A 16 12.26 16.01 -10.80
C VAL A 16 11.17 14.96 -11.07
N GLU A 17 10.95 14.59 -12.33
CA GLU A 17 9.93 13.61 -12.70
C GLU A 17 10.24 12.21 -12.16
N THR A 18 11.52 11.83 -12.14
CA THR A 18 11.96 10.53 -11.60
C THR A 18 11.85 10.51 -10.07
N LEU A 19 12.04 11.66 -9.41
CA LEU A 19 11.78 11.81 -7.98
C LEU A 19 10.29 11.64 -7.66
N ILE A 20 9.41 12.31 -8.41
CA ILE A 20 7.95 12.17 -8.26
C ILE A 20 7.50 10.71 -8.45
N ARG A 21 8.03 10.03 -9.49
CA ARG A 21 7.69 8.63 -9.75
C ARG A 21 8.06 7.71 -8.58
N ARG A 22 9.25 7.90 -8.00
CA ARG A 22 9.69 7.11 -6.84
C ARG A 22 8.89 7.43 -5.59
N PHE A 23 8.59 8.71 -5.37
CA PHE A 23 7.72 9.11 -4.27
C PHE A 23 6.34 8.45 -4.38
N ASN A 24 5.71 8.49 -5.55
CA ASN A 24 4.42 7.83 -5.78
C ASN A 24 4.50 6.32 -5.52
N LYS A 25 5.59 5.67 -5.92
CA LYS A 25 5.83 4.24 -5.64
C LYS A 25 5.97 3.97 -4.14
N GLU A 26 6.69 4.81 -3.40
CA GLU A 26 6.84 4.69 -1.95
C GLU A 26 5.52 4.98 -1.20
N VAL A 27 4.70 5.93 -1.67
CA VAL A 27 3.34 6.17 -1.15
C VAL A 27 2.45 4.94 -1.35
N GLN A 28 2.51 4.30 -2.53
CA GLN A 28 1.77 3.07 -2.80
C GLN A 28 2.26 1.90 -1.93
N LYS A 29 3.58 1.76 -1.78
CA LYS A 29 4.22 0.69 -1.01
C LYS A 29 3.96 0.81 0.49
N SER A 30 4.03 2.02 1.03
CA SER A 30 3.72 2.31 2.43
C SER A 30 2.23 2.08 2.75
N GLY A 31 1.35 2.11 1.75
CA GLY A 31 -0.06 1.79 1.92
C GLY A 31 -0.86 2.89 2.63
N ILE A 32 -0.32 4.11 2.73
CA ILE A 32 -0.93 5.27 3.41
C ILE A 32 -2.38 5.48 2.96
N LEU A 33 -2.63 5.47 1.65
CA LEU A 33 -3.97 5.66 1.08
C LEU A 33 -4.94 4.54 1.50
N THR A 34 -4.44 3.31 1.58
CA THR A 34 -5.26 2.17 2.03
C THR A 34 -5.54 2.28 3.52
N GLU A 35 -4.60 2.77 4.32
CA GLU A 35 -4.78 2.97 5.75
C GLU A 35 -5.76 4.10 6.06
N LEU A 36 -5.68 5.23 5.35
CA LEU A 36 -6.65 6.32 5.44
C LEU A 36 -8.08 5.81 5.20
N LYS A 37 -8.31 5.12 4.08
CA LYS A 37 -9.62 4.53 3.75
C LYS A 37 -10.14 3.53 4.80
N LYS A 38 -9.23 2.84 5.51
CA LYS A 38 -9.61 1.92 6.59
C LYS A 38 -10.01 2.64 7.88
N ARG A 39 -9.54 3.87 8.07
CA ARG A 39 -9.76 4.70 9.27
C ARG A 39 -10.90 5.70 9.09
N GLU A 40 -11.32 6.00 7.87
CA GLU A 40 -12.42 6.93 7.57
C GLU A 40 -13.72 6.58 8.32
N PHE A 41 -14.05 5.30 8.46
CA PHE A 41 -15.26 4.84 9.13
C PHE A 41 -14.98 3.66 10.05
N TYR A 42 -15.76 3.51 11.12
CA TYR A 42 -15.71 2.33 11.96
C TYR A 42 -16.17 1.10 11.18
N GLU A 43 -15.27 0.12 11.07
CA GLU A 43 -15.58 -1.19 10.52
C GLU A 43 -15.64 -2.21 11.65
N LYS A 44 -16.81 -2.87 11.82
CA LYS A 44 -16.99 -3.90 12.84
C LYS A 44 -15.88 -4.97 12.72
N PRO A 45 -15.34 -5.51 13.83
CA PRO A 45 -14.22 -6.45 13.80
C PRO A 45 -14.43 -7.67 12.89
N SER A 46 -15.67 -8.17 12.78
CA SER A 46 -16.01 -9.28 11.88
C SER A 46 -15.81 -8.92 10.40
N VAL A 47 -16.23 -7.72 9.99
CA VAL A 47 -16.08 -7.24 8.61
C VAL A 47 -14.60 -7.02 8.29
N GLN A 48 -13.85 -6.45 9.24
CA GLN A 48 -12.40 -6.28 9.12
C GLN A 48 -11.67 -7.63 8.93
N ARG A 49 -12.04 -8.65 9.71
CA ARG A 49 -11.51 -10.02 9.56
C ARG A 49 -11.85 -10.61 8.18
N LYS A 50 -13.10 -10.50 7.73
CA LYS A 50 -13.55 -10.99 6.41
C LYS A 50 -12.78 -10.31 5.28
N ARG A 51 -12.60 -8.99 5.35
CA ARG A 51 -11.83 -8.19 4.37
C ARG A 51 -10.35 -8.60 4.35
N ARG A 52 -9.73 -8.84 5.51
CA ARG A 52 -8.34 -9.29 5.59
C ARG A 52 -8.15 -10.67 4.96
N LEU A 53 -9.07 -11.60 5.19
CA LEU A 53 -9.02 -12.93 4.60
C LEU A 53 -9.19 -12.90 3.07
N SER A 54 -10.13 -12.11 2.56
CA SER A 54 -10.32 -11.97 1.11
C SER A 54 -9.11 -11.35 0.42
N GLN A 55 -8.48 -10.33 1.03
CA GLN A 55 -7.23 -9.74 0.52
C GLN A 55 -6.08 -10.76 0.48
N LYS A 56 -5.93 -11.59 1.53
CA LYS A 56 -4.92 -12.67 1.54
C LYS A 56 -5.18 -13.69 0.44
N ARG A 57 -6.42 -14.16 0.28
CA ARG A 57 -6.80 -15.12 -0.77
C ARG A 57 -6.47 -14.58 -2.16
N LYS A 58 -6.88 -13.35 -2.47
CA LYS A 58 -6.56 -12.69 -3.75
C LYS A 58 -5.05 -12.57 -3.99
N LYS A 59 -4.25 -12.32 -2.95
CA LYS A 59 -2.78 -12.25 -3.07
C LYS A 59 -2.18 -13.61 -3.42
N ILE A 60 -2.66 -14.69 -2.78
CA ILE A 60 -2.20 -16.07 -3.04
C ILE A 60 -2.60 -16.51 -4.45
N GLU A 61 -3.85 -16.24 -4.86
CA GLU A 61 -4.35 -16.57 -6.20
C GLU A 61 -3.54 -15.87 -7.30
N LYS A 62 -3.24 -14.58 -7.12
CA LYS A 62 -2.34 -13.85 -8.02
C LYS A 62 -0.97 -14.52 -8.09
N PHE A 63 -0.36 -14.86 -6.96
CA PHE A 63 0.95 -15.51 -6.93
C PHE A 63 0.96 -16.83 -7.71
N LYS A 64 -0.04 -17.69 -7.48
CA LYS A 64 -0.20 -18.96 -8.20
C LYS A 64 -0.35 -18.79 -9.71
N LYS A 65 -1.05 -17.73 -10.17
CA LYS A 65 -1.22 -17.44 -11.60
C LYS A 65 0.09 -17.09 -12.32
N TYR A 66 1.08 -16.54 -11.61
CA TYR A 66 2.39 -16.21 -12.22
C TYR A 66 3.40 -17.36 -12.13
N ASP A 67 3.13 -18.35 -11.28
CA ASP A 67 3.98 -19.52 -11.04
C ASP A 67 3.65 -20.68 -12.03
N GLN A 68 2.57 -20.53 -12.80
CA GLN A 68 2.10 -21.42 -13.86
C GLN A 68 2.26 -20.74 -15.22
#